data_AF-A0A384I6C8-F1
#
_entry.id   AF-A0A384I6C8-F1
#
_cell.length_a   1.000
_cell.length_b   1.000
_cell.length_c   1.000
_cell.angle_alpha   90.00
_cell.angle_beta   90.00
_cell.angle_gamma   90.00
#
_symmetry.space_group_name_H-M   'P 1'
#
loop_
_entity.id
_entity.type
_entity.pdbx_description
1 polymer ?
#
loop_
_entity_poly.entity_id
_entity_poly.type
_entity_poly.pdbx_seq_one_letter_code
_entity_poly.pdbx_strand_id
1 'polypeptide(L)' 'MPLVDAPAVVLENLTPQQRDGRSCCWCSYWASDRYPVPLLRRAGLRLRACETCAAQYGISAMDAP' A
#
# COMPACT_ATOMS: atom_id res chain seq x y z
N MET A 1 -5.89 10.26 15.53
CA MET A 1 -4.49 10.73 15.40
C MET A 1 -4.41 11.56 14.13
N PRO A 2 -3.60 12.64 14.08
CA PRO A 2 -3.39 13.36 12.83
C PRO A 2 -2.80 12.43 11.78
N LEU A 3 -3.24 12.56 10.52
CA LEU A 3 -2.66 11.84 9.39
C LEU A 3 -1.23 12.34 9.18
N VAL A 4 -0.31 11.41 8.92
CA VAL A 4 1.07 11.74 8.53
C VAL A 4 1.24 11.46 7.05
N ASP A 5 2.10 12.23 6.39
CA ASP A 5 2.43 11.97 4.99
C ASP A 5 2.98 10.56 4.83
N ALA A 6 2.49 9.86 3.82
CA ALA A 6 2.96 8.53 3.51
C ALA A 6 4.43 8.57 3.08
N PRO A 7 5.31 7.73 3.63
CA PRO A 7 6.69 7.70 3.20
C PRO A 7 6.79 7.28 1.74
N ALA A 8 7.71 7.89 1.01
CA ALA A 8 7.94 7.59 -0.40
C ALA A 8 8.25 6.09 -0.58
N VAL A 9 7.56 5.46 -1.54
CA VAL A 9 7.82 4.08 -1.91
C VAL A 9 8.85 4.06 -3.04
N VAL A 10 10.03 3.50 -2.76
CA VAL A 10 11.11 3.32 -3.74
C VAL A 10 11.00 1.92 -4.31
N LEU A 11 10.73 1.81 -5.62
CA LEU A 11 10.41 0.53 -6.29
C LEU A 11 11.53 -0.51 -6.12
N GLU A 12 12.77 -0.06 -6.24
CA GLU A 12 13.99 -0.87 -6.15
C GLU A 12 14.11 -1.57 -4.80
N ASN A 13 13.56 -0.97 -3.73
CA ASN A 13 13.61 -1.49 -2.38
C ASN A 13 12.43 -2.42 -2.03
N LEU A 14 11.43 -2.53 -2.91
CA LEU A 14 10.28 -3.40 -2.67
C LEU A 14 10.63 -4.87 -2.88
N THR A 15 10.18 -5.71 -1.96
CA THR A 15 10.25 -7.16 -2.13
C THR A 15 9.26 -7.64 -3.20
N PRO A 16 9.45 -8.85 -3.77
CA PRO A 16 8.48 -9.42 -4.69
C PRO A 16 7.05 -9.46 -4.13
N GLN A 17 6.90 -9.79 -2.85
CA GLN A 17 5.59 -9.87 -2.19
C GLN A 17 4.88 -8.51 -2.11
N GLN A 18 5.63 -7.42 -1.90
CA GLN A 18 5.07 -6.07 -1.86
C GLN A 18 4.67 -5.61 -3.27
N ARG A 19 5.49 -5.91 -4.28
CA ARG A 19 5.22 -5.59 -5.69
C ARG A 19 3.95 -6.30 -6.21
N ASP A 20 3.74 -7.53 -5.76
CA ASP A 20 2.57 -8.35 -6.08
C ASP A 20 1.32 -8.01 -5.25
N GLY A 21 1.44 -7.10 -4.28
CA GLY A 21 0.33 -6.71 -3.41
C GLY A 21 -0.04 -7.72 -2.34
N ARG A 22 0.83 -8.71 -2.07
CA ARG A 22 0.62 -9.73 -1.03
C ARG A 22 1.00 -9.23 0.36
N SER A 23 1.89 -8.24 0.43
CA SER A 23 2.27 -7.56 1.67
C SER A 23 2.21 -6.05 1.53
N CYS A 24 2.03 -5.38 2.67
CA CYS A 24 1.95 -3.94 2.79
C CYS A 24 3.22 -3.31 2.23
N CYS A 25 3.05 -2.32 1.33
CA CYS A 25 4.17 -1.65 0.68
C CYS A 25 5.06 -0.82 1.64
N TRP A 26 4.62 -0.58 2.87
CA TRP A 26 5.39 0.16 3.88
C TRP A 26 5.95 -0.69 5.01
N CYS A 27 5.15 -1.57 5.60
CA CYS A 27 5.56 -2.33 6.79
C CYS A 27 5.81 -3.82 6.53
N SER A 28 5.63 -4.29 5.30
CA SER A 28 5.77 -5.71 4.91
C SER A 28 4.82 -6.68 5.62
N TYR A 29 3.86 -6.19 6.40
CA TYR A 29 2.79 -6.99 7.00
C TYR A 29 1.77 -7.47 5.94
N TRP A 30 0.76 -8.23 6.33
CA TRP A 30 -0.30 -8.66 5.41
C TRP A 30 -1.02 -7.48 4.75
N ALA A 31 -1.09 -7.48 3.42
CA ALA A 31 -1.81 -6.47 2.65
C ALA A 31 -3.30 -6.77 2.62
N SER A 32 -4.13 -5.73 2.66
CA SER A 32 -5.58 -5.86 2.51
C SER A 32 -6.03 -5.40 1.13
N ASP A 33 -6.93 -6.18 0.52
CA ASP A 33 -7.49 -5.87 -0.80
C ASP A 33 -8.32 -4.58 -0.81
N ARG A 34 -8.73 -4.10 0.37
CA ARG A 34 -9.52 -2.87 0.53
C ARG A 34 -8.70 -1.60 0.31
N TYR A 35 -7.37 -1.63 0.52
CA TYR A 35 -6.54 -0.42 0.52
C TYR A 35 -5.47 -0.46 -0.58
N PRO A 36 -5.83 -0.27 -1.85
CA PRO A 36 -4.84 -0.13 -2.91
C PRO A 36 -4.05 1.17 -2.76
N VAL A 37 -2.77 1.13 -3.14
CA VAL A 37 -1.91 2.32 -3.21
C VAL A 37 -1.66 2.64 -4.68
N PRO A 38 -2.34 3.65 -5.26
CA PRO A 38 -2.37 3.88 -6.71
C PRO A 38 -1.08 4.46 -7.31
N LEU A 39 -0.05 4.74 -6.47
CA LEU A 39 1.13 5.53 -6.81
C LEU A 39 1.92 5.03 -8.03
N LEU A 40 1.74 3.78 -8.47
CA LEU A 40 2.50 3.22 -9.59
C LEU A 40 1.66 2.35 -10.55
N ARG A 41 0.41 2.72 -10.88
CA ARG A 41 -0.36 2.00 -11.93
C ARG A 41 0.39 1.87 -13.26
N ARG A 42 1.23 2.86 -13.62
CA ARG A 42 2.05 2.84 -14.85
C ARG A 42 3.20 1.81 -14.82
N ALA A 43 3.60 1.33 -13.65
CA ALA A 43 4.66 0.32 -13.50
C ALA A 43 4.09 -1.12 -13.43
N GLY A 44 2.77 -1.31 -13.61
CA GLY A 44 2.12 -2.62 -13.54
C GLY A 44 2.04 -3.22 -12.13
N LEU A 45 2.37 -2.45 -11.09
CA LEU A 45 2.44 -2.92 -9.71
C LEU A 45 1.07 -2.88 -9.03
N ARG A 46 0.82 -3.84 -8.14
CA ARG A 46 -0.42 -3.95 -7.37
C ARG A 46 -0.19 -3.61 -5.90
N LEU A 47 0.39 -2.45 -5.63
CA LEU A 47 0.71 -2.05 -4.25
C LEU A 47 -0.57 -1.93 -3.40
N ARG A 48 -0.48 -2.44 -2.17
CA ARG A 48 -1.56 -2.43 -1.19
C ARG A 48 -1.02 -2.10 0.19
N ALA A 49 -1.87 -1.53 1.02
CA ALA A 49 -1.59 -1.25 2.43
C ALA A 49 -2.30 -2.25 3.35
N CYS A 50 -1.77 -2.42 4.56
CA CYS A 50 -2.53 -3.02 5.67
C CYS A 50 -3.46 -1.97 6.30
N GLU A 51 -4.40 -2.41 7.15
CA GLU A 51 -5.33 -1.52 7.86
C GLU A 51 -4.63 -0.43 8.67
N THR A 52 -3.56 -0.80 9.39
CA THR A 52 -2.80 0.14 10.23
C THR A 52 -2.16 1.25 9.40
N CYS A 53 -1.43 0.89 8.34
CA CYS A 53 -0.80 1.88 7.47
C CYS A 53 -1.84 2.68 6.69
N ALA A 54 -2.96 2.07 6.30
CA ALA A 54 -4.04 2.78 5.63
C ALA A 54 -4.65 3.86 6.54
N ALA A 55 -4.93 3.54 7.82
CA ALA A 55 -5.41 4.50 8.79
C ALA A 55 -4.39 5.61 9.09
N GLN A 56 -3.11 5.25 9.17
CA GLN A 56 -2.03 6.20 9.46
C GLN A 56 -1.78 7.20 8.32
N TYR A 57 -1.83 6.72 7.07
CA TYR A 57 -1.50 7.51 5.88
C TYR A 57 -2.73 7.99 5.08
N GLY A 58 -3.94 7.75 5.59
CA GLY A 58 -5.18 8.23 4.98
C GLY A 58 -5.56 7.53 3.68
N ILE A 59 -5.18 6.25 3.51
CA ILE A 59 -5.57 5.48 2.32
C ILE A 59 -7.03 5.07 2.46
N SER A 60 -7.87 5.56 1.55
CA SER A 60 -9.28 5.23 1.52
C SER A 60 -9.48 3.76 1.15
N ALA A 61 -10.42 3.10 1.85
CA ALA A 61 -10.91 1.81 1.41
C ALA A 61 -11.60 1.98 0.05
N MET A 62 -11.31 1.09 -0.89
CA MET A 62 -12.23 0.83 -1.98
C MET A 62 -13.28 -0.16 -1.48
N ASP A 63 -14.54 0.16 -1.72
CA ASP A 63 -15.56 -0.88 -1.75
C ASP A 63 -15.16 -1.86 -2.87
N ALA A 64 -14.99 -3.12 -2.50
CA ALA A 64 -14.82 -4.16 -3.51
C ALA A 64 -16.09 -4.17 -4.37
N PRO A 65 -15.96 -4.19 -5.71
CA PRO A 65 -17.11 -4.29 -6.60
C PRO A 65 -17.90 -5.59 -6.37
#